data_AF-A0A2E7C3G6-F1
#
_entry.id   AF-A0A2E7C3G6-F1
#
_cell.length_a   1.000
_cell.length_b   1.000
_cell.length_c   1.000
_cell.angle_alpha   90.00
_cell.angle_beta   90.00
_cell.angle_gamma   90.00
#
_symmetry.space_group_name_H-M   'P 1'
#
loop_
_entity.id
_entity.type
_entity.pdbx_description
1 polymer ?
#
loop_
_entity_poly.entity_id
_entity_poly.type
_entity_poly.pdbx_seq_one_letter_code
_entity_poly.pdbx_strand_id
1 'polypeptide(L)'
;MERLTTLYIDKESHKFSAAHFTIFSATERERLHGHNYSVSAKIVAPMGDNGFAADYNVYKRRLKSLCDALDEYLVLAGDSPHQRIEDADAYYRVHFASEEMLFLKTDTRVLPLRNATVEEFSRYLLQQLLLASEGDDLREVELCVASGPGQKGCASWHKP
;
A
#
# COMPACT_ATOMS: atom_id res chain seq x y z
N MET A 1 24.37 -22.30 12.54
CA MET A 1 23.02 -22.09 11.96
C MET A 1 22.58 -20.71 12.42
N GLU A 2 22.21 -19.83 11.51
CA GLU A 2 21.77 -18.47 11.86
C GLU A 2 20.43 -18.54 12.62
N ARG A 3 20.33 -17.83 13.75
CA ARG A 3 19.12 -17.84 14.57
C ARG A 3 18.18 -16.75 14.09
N LEU A 4 17.11 -17.15 13.40
CA LEU A 4 16.09 -16.21 12.90
C LEU A 4 14.97 -15.99 13.92
N THR A 5 14.30 -14.85 13.82
CA THR A 5 13.07 -14.57 14.57
C THR A 5 12.08 -13.83 13.68
N THR A 6 10.80 -14.13 13.89
CA THR A 6 9.68 -13.50 13.17
C THR A 6 8.96 -12.51 14.06
N LEU A 7 8.79 -11.29 13.56
CA LEU A 7 8.02 -10.23 14.20
C LEU A 7 6.71 -10.03 13.44
N TYR A 8 5.60 -9.97 14.18
CA TYR A 8 4.28 -9.65 13.63
C TYR A 8 3.88 -8.23 14.07
N ILE A 9 3.62 -7.38 13.09
CA ILE A 9 3.19 -5.99 13.28
C ILE A 9 1.78 -5.82 12.78
N ASP A 10 0.85 -5.70 13.73
CA ASP A 10 -0.56 -5.42 13.48
C ASP A 10 -1.03 -4.48 14.59
N LYS A 11 -1.11 -3.18 14.28
CA LYS A 11 -1.54 -2.14 15.22
C LYS A 11 -2.69 -1.36 14.63
N GLU A 12 -3.63 -1.00 15.48
CA GLU A 12 -4.76 -0.13 15.13
C GLU A 12 -4.32 1.21 14.49
N SER A 13 -3.14 1.71 14.84
CA SER A 13 -2.57 2.94 14.27
C SER A 13 -2.06 2.78 12.83
N HIS A 14 -1.89 1.56 12.32
CA HIS A 14 -1.44 1.28 10.96
C HIS A 14 -2.64 1.16 10.03
N LYS A 15 -3.30 2.30 9.80
CA LYS A 15 -4.49 2.41 8.97
C LYS A 15 -4.46 3.67 8.13
N PHE A 16 -5.16 3.65 7.00
CA PHE A 16 -5.41 4.83 6.18
C PHE A 16 -6.82 4.77 5.61
N SER A 17 -7.51 5.90 5.59
CA SER A 17 -8.83 6.07 5.00
C SER A 17 -8.67 6.64 3.60
N ALA A 18 -9.05 5.87 2.57
CA ALA A 18 -8.90 6.31 1.19
C ALA A 18 -10.16 6.04 0.37
N ALA A 19 -10.46 6.97 -0.54
CA ALA A 19 -11.46 6.78 -1.58
C ALA A 19 -10.81 6.12 -2.81
N HIS A 20 -11.56 5.29 -3.53
CA HIS A 20 -11.07 4.58 -4.72
C HIS A 20 -12.22 4.05 -5.59
N PHE A 21 -11.85 3.49 -6.74
CA PHE A 21 -12.68 2.57 -7.51
C PHE A 21 -11.80 1.53 -8.21
N THR A 22 -12.25 0.29 -8.21
CA THR A 22 -11.72 -0.86 -8.93
C THR A 22 -12.23 -0.88 -10.35
N ILE A 23 -11.33 -1.12 -11.29
CA ILE A 23 -11.64 -1.26 -12.71
C ILE A 23 -11.63 -2.74 -13.09
N PHE A 24 -12.74 -3.28 -13.58
CA PHE A 24 -12.86 -4.70 -13.95
C PHE A 24 -12.53 -4.95 -15.42
N SER A 25 -12.80 -3.97 -16.29
CA SER A 25 -12.53 -4.04 -17.72
C SER A 25 -12.44 -2.65 -18.35
N ALA A 26 -12.28 -2.59 -19.68
CA ALA A 26 -12.29 -1.32 -20.43
C ALA A 26 -13.62 -0.55 -20.35
N THR A 27 -14.72 -1.19 -19.92
CA THR A 27 -16.07 -0.60 -19.88
C THR A 27 -16.77 -0.79 -18.54
N GLU A 28 -16.17 -1.51 -17.59
CA GLU A 28 -16.78 -1.79 -16.28
C GLU A 28 -15.81 -1.42 -15.15
N ARG A 29 -16.30 -0.60 -14.22
CA ARG A 29 -15.66 -0.27 -12.94
C ARG A 29 -16.73 -0.20 -11.86
N GLU A 30 -16.33 -0.31 -10.62
CA GLU A 30 -17.23 0.00 -9.52
C GLU A 30 -17.45 1.51 -9.37
N ARG A 31 -18.43 1.88 -8.54
CA ARG A 31 -18.66 3.28 -8.16
C ARG A 31 -17.58 3.73 -7.18
N LEU A 32 -17.22 5.01 -7.26
CA LEU A 32 -16.37 5.67 -6.28
C LEU A 32 -16.95 5.48 -4.87
N HIS A 33 -16.13 4.96 -3.97
CA HIS A 33 -16.42 4.80 -2.55
C HIS A 33 -15.10 4.84 -1.77
N GLY A 34 -15.08 4.41 -0.51
CA GLY A 34 -13.84 4.33 0.26
C GLY A 34 -13.84 3.27 1.33
N HIS A 35 -12.65 3.02 1.90
CA HIS A 35 -12.44 2.10 3.01
C HIS A 35 -11.53 2.72 4.07
N ASN A 36 -11.64 2.18 5.28
CA ASN A 36 -10.61 2.30 6.30
C ASN A 36 -9.69 1.10 6.18
N TYR A 37 -8.63 1.24 5.39
CA TYR A 37 -7.67 0.18 5.18
C TYR A 37 -6.81 -0.03 6.43
N SER A 38 -6.47 -1.27 6.75
CA SER A 38 -5.45 -1.59 7.76
C SER A 38 -4.25 -2.27 7.13
N VAL A 39 -3.07 -2.01 7.68
CA VAL A 39 -1.79 -2.54 7.19
C VAL A 39 -1.12 -3.33 8.31
N SER A 40 -0.71 -4.56 7.98
CA SER A 40 0.06 -5.43 8.87
C SER A 40 1.29 -5.97 8.17
N ALA A 41 2.32 -6.35 8.93
CA ALA A 41 3.55 -6.91 8.39
C ALA A 41 4.06 -8.08 9.23
N LYS A 42 4.64 -9.07 8.54
CA LYS A 42 5.50 -10.12 9.11
C LYS A 42 6.93 -9.84 8.66
N ILE A 43 7.87 -9.76 9.59
CA ILE A 43 9.29 -9.49 9.31
C ILE A 43 10.13 -10.62 9.90
N VAL A 44 10.99 -11.21 9.08
CA VAL A 44 11.97 -12.22 9.51
C VAL A 44 13.37 -11.63 9.41
N ALA A 45 14.11 -11.67 10.52
CA ALA A 45 15.47 -11.14 10.62
C ALA A 45 16.33 -12.03 11.53
N PRO A 46 17.67 -12.02 11.38
CA PRO A 46 18.58 -12.72 12.28
C PRO A 46 18.67 -12.00 13.61
N MET A 47 18.80 -12.79 14.68
CA MET A 47 19.00 -12.28 16.02
C MET A 47 20.37 -11.62 16.15
N GLY A 48 20.38 -10.33 16.52
CA GLY A 48 21.58 -9.64 16.95
C GLY A 48 22.00 -10.00 18.37
N ASP A 49 23.26 -9.69 18.70
CA ASP A 49 23.88 -9.98 20.01
C ASP A 49 23.25 -9.17 21.15
N ASN A 50 22.51 -8.12 20.83
CA ASN A 50 21.74 -7.30 21.77
C ASN A 50 20.37 -7.91 22.14
N GLY A 51 20.03 -9.09 21.62
CA GLY A 51 18.76 -9.75 21.91
C GLY A 51 17.58 -9.26 21.05
N PHE A 52 17.83 -8.53 19.96
CA PHE A 52 16.80 -8.13 19.00
C PHE A 52 17.13 -8.64 17.60
N ALA A 53 16.11 -9.14 16.89
CA ALA A 53 16.25 -9.43 15.47
C ALA A 53 16.07 -8.17 14.61
N ALA A 54 15.17 -7.29 15.03
CA ALA A 54 14.91 -6.00 14.42
C ALA A 54 14.24 -5.08 15.47
N ASP A 55 14.54 -3.78 15.46
CA ASP A 55 13.83 -2.84 16.34
C ASP A 55 12.40 -2.64 15.84
N TYR A 56 11.44 -3.25 16.54
CA TYR A 56 10.03 -3.16 16.21
C TYR A 56 9.50 -1.72 16.13
N ASN A 57 10.08 -0.77 16.88
CA ASN A 57 9.67 0.64 16.81
C ASN A 57 10.09 1.31 15.50
N VAL A 58 11.19 0.90 14.88
CA VAL A 58 11.61 1.39 13.56
C VAL A 58 10.54 1.02 12.53
N TYR A 59 10.17 -0.26 12.46
CA TYR A 59 9.19 -0.74 11.49
C TYR A 59 7.78 -0.21 11.76
N LYS A 60 7.38 -0.05 13.03
CA LYS A 60 6.13 0.64 13.36
C LYS A 60 6.08 2.06 12.80
N ARG A 61 7.17 2.82 12.93
CA ARG A 61 7.23 4.21 12.42
C ARG A 61 7.21 4.25 10.90
N ARG A 62 7.95 3.34 10.24
CA ARG A 62 7.91 3.22 8.78
C ARG A 62 6.51 2.90 8.27
N LEU A 63 5.87 1.86 8.80
CA LEU A 63 4.49 1.50 8.44
C LEU A 63 3.51 2.65 8.66
N LYS A 64 3.61 3.36 9.80
CA LYS A 64 2.77 4.53 10.09
C LYS A 64 2.98 5.63 9.05
N SER A 65 4.23 5.95 8.71
CA SER A 65 4.54 6.95 7.69
C SER A 65 4.00 6.59 6.31
N LEU A 66 3.99 5.29 5.96
CA LEU A 66 3.43 4.83 4.70
C LEU A 66 1.90 4.95 4.68
N CYS A 67 1.23 4.62 5.78
CA CYS A 67 -0.21 4.84 5.93
C CYS A 67 -0.56 6.34 5.85
N ASP A 68 0.17 7.19 6.57
CA ASP A 68 -0.07 8.64 6.62
C ASP A 68 0.06 9.31 5.25
N ALA A 69 0.91 8.76 4.37
CA ALA A 69 1.06 9.25 3.00
C ALA A 69 -0.17 8.99 2.12
N LEU A 70 -1.06 8.07 2.52
CA LEU A 70 -2.27 7.67 1.79
C LEU A 70 -3.57 8.08 2.50
N ASP A 71 -3.49 8.51 3.75
CA ASP A 71 -4.64 8.84 4.58
C ASP A 71 -5.36 10.09 4.08
N GLU A 72 -6.69 10.02 4.01
CA GLU A 72 -7.60 11.09 3.57
C GLU A 72 -7.45 11.53 2.10
N TYR A 73 -7.00 10.63 1.22
CA TYR A 73 -6.91 10.87 -0.23
C TYR A 73 -7.84 9.98 -1.05
N LEU A 74 -8.22 10.46 -2.24
CA LEU A 74 -8.60 9.61 -3.36
C LEU A 74 -7.35 8.98 -3.96
N VAL A 75 -7.36 7.66 -4.18
CA VAL A 75 -6.29 6.97 -4.92
C VAL A 75 -6.75 6.62 -6.34
N LEU A 76 -5.94 7.00 -7.32
CA LEU A 76 -6.09 6.62 -8.72
C LEU A 76 -4.98 5.63 -9.12
N ALA A 77 -5.36 4.57 -9.83
CA ALA A 77 -4.44 3.61 -10.42
C ALA A 77 -3.79 4.17 -11.70
N GLY A 78 -2.56 4.70 -11.57
CA GLY A 78 -1.83 5.37 -12.64
C GLY A 78 -1.40 4.46 -13.79
N ASP A 79 -1.19 3.16 -13.51
CA ASP A 79 -0.72 2.17 -14.50
C ASP A 79 -1.87 1.30 -15.04
N SER A 80 -3.12 1.68 -14.77
CA SER A 80 -4.28 0.95 -15.29
C SER A 80 -4.35 1.07 -16.81
N PRO A 81 -4.51 -0.05 -17.56
CA PRO A 81 -4.63 -0.02 -19.01
C PRO A 81 -6.00 0.47 -19.49
N HIS A 82 -6.95 0.70 -18.58
CA HIS A 82 -8.35 0.95 -18.88
C HIS A 82 -8.79 2.40 -18.58
N GLN A 83 -7.91 3.20 -17.97
CA GLN A 83 -8.14 4.63 -17.79
C GLN A 83 -6.96 5.44 -18.28
N ARG A 84 -7.21 6.71 -18.59
CA ARG A 84 -6.18 7.68 -18.90
C ARG A 84 -6.32 8.86 -17.94
N ILE A 85 -5.24 9.20 -17.25
CA ILE A 85 -5.20 10.32 -16.32
C ILE A 85 -4.42 11.46 -17.00
N GLU A 86 -5.10 12.57 -17.26
CA GLU A 86 -4.47 13.81 -17.69
C GLU A 86 -4.21 14.70 -16.46
N ASP A 87 -2.98 15.19 -16.34
CA ASP A 87 -2.61 16.21 -15.36
C ASP A 87 -3.02 17.59 -15.92
N ALA A 88 -3.99 18.25 -15.29
CA ALA A 88 -4.57 19.51 -15.77
C ALA A 88 -4.66 20.55 -14.65
N ASP A 89 -3.71 21.48 -14.58
CA ASP A 89 -3.65 22.57 -13.60
C ASP A 89 -3.98 22.14 -12.16
N ALA A 90 -5.21 22.37 -11.70
CA ALA A 90 -5.68 22.10 -10.34
C ALA A 90 -6.30 20.70 -10.14
N TYR A 91 -6.59 19.96 -11.21
CA TYR A 91 -7.27 18.67 -11.15
C TYR A 91 -6.56 17.59 -12.00
N TYR A 92 -6.83 16.34 -11.66
CA TYR A 92 -6.65 15.22 -12.58
C TYR A 92 -7.95 15.03 -13.36
N ARG A 93 -7.84 14.98 -14.69
CA ARG A 93 -8.94 14.56 -15.56
C ARG A 93 -8.77 13.09 -15.89
N VAL A 94 -9.69 12.26 -15.40
CA VAL A 94 -9.68 10.81 -15.58
C VAL A 94 -10.69 10.42 -16.63
N HIS A 95 -10.21 9.84 -17.72
CA HIS A 95 -11.03 9.27 -18.77
C HIS A 95 -11.17 7.76 -18.56
N PHE A 96 -12.41 7.28 -18.52
CA PHE A 96 -12.73 5.85 -18.45
C PHE A 96 -13.92 5.57 -19.37
N ALA A 97 -13.75 4.71 -20.37
CA ALA A 97 -14.75 4.47 -21.41
C ALA A 97 -15.32 5.80 -21.99
N SER A 98 -16.62 6.06 -21.85
CA SER A 98 -17.28 7.30 -22.26
C SER A 98 -17.43 8.33 -21.13
N GLU A 99 -16.92 8.04 -19.94
CA GLU A 99 -17.01 8.89 -18.77
C GLU A 99 -15.76 9.78 -18.61
N GLU A 100 -15.98 10.96 -18.07
CA GLU A 100 -14.94 11.86 -17.60
C GLU A 100 -15.20 12.20 -16.13
N MET A 101 -14.15 12.08 -15.31
CA MET A 101 -14.18 12.42 -13.88
C MET A 101 -13.07 13.43 -13.57
N LEU A 102 -13.38 14.45 -12.78
CA LEU A 102 -12.43 15.49 -12.37
C LEU A 102 -12.20 15.40 -10.87
N PHE A 103 -10.93 15.30 -10.46
CA PHE A 103 -10.54 15.20 -9.04
C PHE A 103 -9.46 16.22 -8.70
N LEU A 104 -9.61 16.92 -7.58
CA LEU A 104 -8.61 17.91 -7.14
C LEU A 104 -7.26 17.22 -6.88
N LYS A 105 -6.17 17.81 -7.38
CA LYS A 105 -4.82 17.28 -7.15
C LYS A 105 -4.42 17.31 -5.68
N THR A 106 -4.94 18.28 -4.92
CA THR A 106 -4.70 18.40 -3.48
C THR A 106 -5.28 17.24 -2.69
N ASP A 107 -6.30 16.58 -3.23
CA ASP A 107 -7.08 15.55 -2.55
C ASP A 107 -6.89 14.17 -3.21
N THR A 108 -5.99 14.06 -4.20
CA THR A 108 -5.82 12.86 -5.03
C THR A 108 -4.36 12.43 -5.15
N ARG A 109 -4.13 11.13 -4.95
CA ARG A 109 -2.85 10.46 -5.19
C ARG A 109 -2.96 9.56 -6.40
N VAL A 110 -2.13 9.81 -7.42
CA VAL A 110 -1.93 8.89 -8.53
C VAL A 110 -0.77 7.97 -8.15
N LEU A 111 -1.05 6.68 -7.99
CA LEU A 111 -0.05 5.68 -7.60
C LEU A 111 0.30 4.76 -8.78
N PRO A 112 1.52 4.19 -8.82
CA PRO A 112 1.94 3.24 -9.85
C PRO A 112 1.32 1.85 -9.59
N LEU A 113 0.00 1.80 -9.69
CA LEU A 113 -0.85 0.63 -9.49
C LEU A 113 -1.57 0.33 -10.79
N ARG A 114 -1.71 -0.96 -11.13
CA ARG A 114 -2.59 -1.37 -12.23
C ARG A 114 -4.06 -1.24 -11.86
N ASN A 115 -4.40 -1.33 -10.58
CA ASN A 115 -5.75 -1.19 -10.05
C ASN A 115 -5.72 -0.81 -8.55
N ALA A 116 -6.79 -0.23 -8.03
CA ALA A 116 -6.88 0.17 -6.62
C ALA A 116 -7.43 -0.96 -5.73
N THR A 117 -6.71 -2.09 -5.67
CA THR A 117 -7.13 -3.28 -4.91
C THR A 117 -6.19 -3.57 -3.74
N VAL A 118 -6.62 -4.37 -2.78
CA VAL A 118 -5.80 -4.76 -1.62
C VAL A 118 -4.52 -5.48 -2.02
N GLU A 119 -4.54 -6.23 -3.12
CA GLU A 119 -3.37 -6.90 -3.70
C GLU A 119 -2.33 -5.90 -4.21
N GLU A 120 -2.75 -4.94 -5.04
CA GLU A 120 -1.86 -3.89 -5.59
C GLU A 120 -1.35 -2.96 -4.49
N PHE A 121 -2.20 -2.58 -3.51
CA PHE A 121 -1.76 -1.82 -2.35
C PHE A 121 -0.72 -2.58 -1.52
N SER A 122 -0.92 -3.88 -1.28
CA SER A 122 0.04 -4.69 -0.50
C SER A 122 1.40 -4.76 -1.19
N ARG A 123 1.43 -4.92 -2.52
CA ARG A 123 2.66 -4.92 -3.33
C ARG A 123 3.35 -3.56 -3.28
N TYR A 124 2.61 -2.48 -3.49
CA TYR A 124 3.14 -1.12 -3.47
C TYR A 124 3.73 -0.77 -2.11
N LEU A 125 2.99 -0.98 -1.03
CA LEU A 125 3.44 -0.67 0.32
C LEU A 125 4.61 -1.56 0.76
N LEU A 126 4.65 -2.83 0.33
CA LEU A 126 5.82 -3.69 0.54
C LEU A 126 7.07 -3.09 -0.11
N GLN A 127 6.97 -2.66 -1.37
CA GLN A 127 8.09 -2.03 -2.06
C GLN A 127 8.56 -0.76 -1.34
N GLN A 128 7.64 0.10 -0.90
CA GLN A 128 7.98 1.30 -0.14
C GLN A 128 8.64 0.96 1.21
N LEU A 129 8.17 -0.08 1.89
CA LEU A 129 8.76 -0.53 3.15
C LEU A 129 10.18 -1.07 2.94
N LEU A 130 10.42 -1.83 1.87
CA LEU A 130 11.75 -2.35 1.52
C LEU A 130 12.73 -1.21 1.21
N LEU A 131 12.30 -0.20 0.44
CA LEU A 131 13.10 0.99 0.18
C LEU A 131 13.43 1.75 1.47
N ALA A 132 12.45 1.93 2.36
CA ALA A 132 12.67 2.56 3.66
C ALA A 132 13.55 1.73 4.62
N SER A 133 13.73 0.43 4.32
CA SER A 133 14.50 -0.54 5.11
C SER A 133 15.79 -0.96 4.40
N GLU A 134 16.24 -0.20 3.40
CA GLU A 134 17.51 -0.45 2.72
C GLU A 134 18.66 -0.45 3.73
N GLY A 135 19.49 -1.50 3.67
CA GLY A 135 20.61 -1.72 4.60
C GLY A 135 20.26 -2.53 5.85
N ASP A 136 18.97 -2.78 6.13
CA ASP A 136 18.58 -3.66 7.24
C ASP A 136 18.82 -5.14 6.87
N ASP A 137 19.28 -5.96 7.82
CA ASP A 137 19.49 -7.40 7.57
C ASP A 137 18.18 -8.18 7.70
N LEU A 138 17.30 -8.03 6.71
CA LEU A 138 16.03 -8.74 6.60
C LEU A 138 16.16 -9.97 5.72
N ARG A 139 15.41 -11.03 6.07
CA ARG A 139 15.35 -12.28 5.29
C ARG A 139 14.01 -12.45 4.60
N GLU A 140 12.93 -12.09 5.26
CA GLU A 140 11.59 -12.12 4.68
C GLU A 140 10.79 -10.92 5.18
N VAL A 141 9.97 -10.36 4.29
CA VAL A 141 8.96 -9.36 4.64
C VAL A 141 7.68 -9.74 3.92
N GLU A 142 6.60 -9.90 4.66
CA GLU A 142 5.25 -9.96 4.11
C GLU A 142 4.47 -8.76 4.62
N LEU A 143 3.77 -8.08 3.72
CA LEU A 143 2.91 -6.95 4.05
C LEU A 143 1.51 -7.26 3.54
N CYS A 144 0.52 -7.07 4.41
CA CYS A 144 -0.89 -7.29 4.11
C CYS A 144 -1.67 -5.98 4.23
N VAL A 145 -2.63 -5.79 3.34
CA VAL A 145 -3.60 -4.69 3.36
C VAL A 145 -5.00 -5.29 3.45
N ALA A 146 -5.80 -4.83 4.40
CA ALA A 146 -7.20 -5.22 4.54
C ALA A 146 -8.11 -4.04 4.25
N SER A 147 -9.19 -4.24 3.48
CA SER A 147 -10.24 -3.23 3.25
C SER A 147 -11.36 -3.29 4.29
N GLY A 148 -11.38 -4.35 5.10
CA GLY A 148 -12.35 -4.58 6.17
C GLY A 148 -12.09 -5.90 6.90
N PRO A 149 -12.86 -6.22 7.94
CA PRO A 149 -12.70 -7.45 8.70
C PRO A 149 -12.82 -8.70 7.82
N GLY A 150 -11.81 -9.57 7.88
CA GLY A 150 -11.82 -10.86 7.16
C GLY A 150 -11.43 -10.79 5.67
N GLN A 151 -11.08 -9.62 5.13
CA GLN A 151 -10.71 -9.46 3.72
C GLN A 151 -9.37 -8.73 3.59
N LYS A 152 -8.33 -9.42 3.11
CA LYS A 152 -6.99 -8.85 2.92
C LYS A 152 -6.24 -9.45 1.74
N GLY A 153 -5.40 -8.64 1.10
CA GLY A 153 -4.36 -9.08 0.16
C GLY A 153 -2.99 -8.95 0.80
N CYS A 154 -2.05 -9.83 0.45
CA CYS A 154 -0.68 -9.79 0.97
C CYS A 154 0.33 -9.95 -0.16
N ALA A 155 1.44 -9.24 -0.04
CA ALA A 155 2.62 -9.40 -0.88
C ALA A 155 3.81 -9.81 -0.01
N SER A 156 4.71 -10.63 -0.55
CA SER A 156 5.85 -11.15 0.20
C SER A 156 7.14 -10.98 -0.59
N TRP A 157 8.21 -10.68 0.12
CA TRP A 157 9.58 -10.55 -0.37
C TRP A 157 10.49 -11.46 0.45
N HIS A 158 11.43 -12.10 -0.23
CA HIS A 158 12.49 -12.89 0.38
C HIS A 158 13.83 -12.38 -0.14
N LYS A 159 14.84 -12.34 0.72
CA LYS A 159 16.21 -11.96 0.32
C LYS A 159 16.67 -12.93 -0.78
N PRO A 160 17.12 -12.41 -1.95
CA PRO A 160 17.62 -13.22 -3.05
C PRO A 160 18.84 -14.07 -2.68
#